data_AF-A0A069D1E5-F1
#
_entry.id   AF-A0A069D1E5-F1
#
_cell.length_a   1.000
_cell.length_b   1.000
_cell.length_c   1.000
_cell.angle_alpha   90.00
_cell.angle_beta   90.00
_cell.angle_gamma   90.00
#
_symmetry.space_group_name_H-M   'P 1'
#
loop_
_entity.id
_entity.type
_entity.pdbx_description
1 polymer ?
#
loop_
_entity_poly.entity_id
_entity_poly.type
_entity_poly.pdbx_seq_one_letter_code
_entity_poly.pdbx_strand_id
1 'polypeptide(L)'
;MRKRAIIKNFFYYNNIFVGRDDLNKEAPVSGHFIGNNWFSLLSGTGFNMGGTLNFEQWAEATGQELWKGKIVGLNVKPIFKRPGKTVLTDPTLLHEYDAYCLAEDSPLRYKGLDLKKEFGIRMPDQNFNGCMPATYTMGACK
;
A
#
# COMPACT_ATOMS: atom_id res chain seq x y z
N MET A 1 -24.60 -20.57 -1.41
CA MET A 1 -23.71 -19.46 -1.00
C MET A 1 -22.50 -20.03 -0.27
N ARG A 2 -21.28 -19.82 -0.75
CA ARG A 2 -20.07 -20.15 0.02
C ARG A 2 -19.87 -19.07 1.08
N LYS A 3 -19.88 -19.44 2.37
CA LYS A 3 -19.39 -18.57 3.45
C LYS A 3 -17.92 -18.27 3.17
N ARG A 4 -17.58 -17.00 2.94
CA ARG A 4 -16.19 -16.59 2.77
C ARG A 4 -15.50 -16.55 4.13
N ALA A 5 -14.29 -17.10 4.19
CA ALA A 5 -13.49 -17.08 5.40
C ALA A 5 -13.04 -15.65 5.69
N ILE A 6 -13.35 -15.17 6.89
CA ILE A 6 -12.76 -13.94 7.42
C ILE A 6 -11.33 -14.30 7.84
N ILE A 7 -10.34 -13.71 7.19
CA ILE A 7 -8.94 -13.89 7.55
C ILE A 7 -8.67 -12.98 8.76
N LYS A 8 -8.55 -13.58 9.96
CA LYS A 8 -8.44 -12.82 11.23
C LYS A 8 -7.01 -12.49 11.67
N ASN A 9 -5.98 -13.06 11.04
CA ASN A 9 -4.59 -12.89 11.48
C ASN A 9 -3.65 -12.57 10.30
N PHE A 10 -4.11 -11.75 9.35
CA PHE A 10 -3.26 -11.28 8.26
C PHE A 10 -3.14 -9.77 8.33
N PHE A 11 -1.90 -9.30 8.33
CA PHE A 11 -1.57 -7.89 8.49
C PHE A 11 -0.94 -7.35 7.21
N TYR A 12 -1.39 -6.17 6.81
CA TYR A 12 -0.89 -5.41 5.68
C TYR A 12 -0.28 -4.13 6.21
N TYR A 13 1.04 -3.99 6.07
CA TYR A 13 1.81 -2.81 6.48
C TYR A 13 2.54 -2.20 5.30
N ASN A 14 2.59 -0.87 5.25
CA ASN A 14 3.39 -0.10 4.30
C ASN A 14 3.20 -0.52 2.83
N ASN A 15 2.01 -0.99 2.45
CA ASN A 15 1.66 -1.33 1.07
C ASN A 15 1.14 -0.10 0.32
N ILE A 16 1.14 -0.19 -1.01
CA ILE A 16 0.48 0.77 -1.89
C ILE A 16 -0.56 0.00 -2.70
N PHE A 17 -1.82 0.18 -2.37
CA PHE A 17 -2.96 -0.39 -3.09
C PHE A 17 -3.43 0.61 -4.15
N VAL A 18 -3.40 0.18 -5.41
CA VAL A 18 -3.91 0.97 -6.53
C VAL A 18 -5.00 0.19 -7.24
N GLY A 19 -6.17 0.79 -7.35
CA GLY A 19 -7.32 0.24 -8.06
C GLY A 19 -7.75 1.13 -9.21
N ARG A 20 -8.54 0.57 -10.14
CA ARG A 20 -9.07 1.33 -11.28
C ARG A 20 -10.07 2.39 -10.81
N ASP A 21 -11.14 1.98 -10.14
CA ASP A 21 -12.17 2.88 -9.59
C ASP A 21 -12.47 2.44 -8.16
N ASP A 22 -13.37 1.47 -7.97
CA ASP A 22 -13.58 0.85 -6.67
C ASP A 22 -12.36 0.02 -6.24
N LEU A 23 -11.82 0.37 -5.07
CA LEU A 23 -10.65 -0.25 -4.46
C LEU A 23 -10.95 -1.62 -3.85
N ASN A 24 -12.21 -1.89 -3.54
CA ASN A 24 -12.65 -3.19 -3.09
C ASN A 24 -14.07 -3.49 -3.56
N LYS A 25 -14.15 -4.33 -4.61
CA LYS A 25 -15.42 -4.76 -5.19
C LYS A 25 -16.27 -5.64 -4.27
N GLU A 26 -15.73 -6.10 -3.13
CA GLU A 26 -16.38 -7.09 -2.28
C GLU A 26 -16.28 -6.73 -0.80
N ALA A 27 -17.42 -6.38 -0.18
CA ALA A 27 -17.49 -6.14 1.25
C ALA A 27 -17.61 -7.47 2.04
N PRO A 28 -17.01 -7.57 3.25
CA PRO A 28 -16.12 -6.61 3.92
C PRO A 28 -14.63 -6.83 3.59
N VAL A 29 -13.82 -5.77 3.73
CA VAL A 29 -12.35 -5.86 3.71
C VAL A 29 -11.91 -6.76 4.87
N SER A 30 -11.22 -7.87 4.57
CA SER A 30 -10.74 -8.83 5.57
C SER A 30 -9.24 -8.69 5.83
N GLY A 31 -8.83 -8.67 7.09
CA GLY A 31 -7.44 -8.48 7.53
C GLY A 31 -7.26 -7.16 8.30
N HIS A 32 -6.03 -6.94 8.77
CA HIS A 32 -5.63 -5.74 9.49
C HIS A 32 -4.76 -4.87 8.58
N PHE A 33 -5.26 -3.70 8.22
CA PHE A 33 -4.55 -2.77 7.34
C PHE A 33 -4.06 -1.59 8.18
N ILE A 34 -2.75 -1.38 8.23
CA ILE A 34 -2.12 -0.36 9.08
C ILE A 34 -0.94 0.29 8.34
N GLY A 35 -1.05 1.58 8.03
CA GLY A 35 0.01 2.36 7.39
C GLY A 35 0.13 2.11 5.89
N ASN A 36 -0.95 1.72 5.20
CA ASN A 36 -0.93 1.54 3.75
C ASN A 36 -1.45 2.79 3.03
N ASN A 37 -1.06 2.95 1.77
CA ASN A 37 -1.65 3.93 0.87
C ASN A 37 -2.70 3.29 -0.03
N TRP A 38 -3.83 3.97 -0.21
CA TRP A 38 -4.93 3.54 -1.07
C TRP A 38 -5.14 4.59 -2.16
N PHE A 39 -5.19 4.20 -3.44
CA PHE A 39 -5.41 5.16 -4.52
C PHE A 39 -6.23 4.60 -5.68
N SER A 40 -7.36 5.24 -5.95
CA SER A 40 -8.22 4.96 -7.10
C SER A 40 -7.81 5.83 -8.28
N LEU A 41 -7.59 5.22 -9.44
CA LEU A 41 -7.12 5.93 -10.63
C LEU A 41 -8.21 6.77 -11.32
N LEU A 42 -9.47 6.34 -11.26
CA LEU A 42 -10.60 6.95 -11.95
C LEU A 42 -11.54 7.70 -11.01
N SER A 43 -11.44 7.50 -9.69
CA SER A 43 -12.16 8.37 -8.76
C SER A 43 -11.63 9.79 -8.86
N GLY A 44 -12.52 10.77 -9.02
CA GLY A 44 -12.15 12.18 -9.00
C GLY A 44 -11.51 12.63 -7.67
N THR A 45 -11.71 11.88 -6.59
CA THR A 45 -11.11 12.15 -5.27
C THR A 45 -9.84 11.34 -5.02
N GLY A 46 -9.48 10.41 -5.90
CA GLY A 46 -8.39 9.46 -5.66
C GLY A 46 -8.74 8.35 -4.67
N PHE A 47 -9.97 8.30 -4.14
CA PHE A 47 -10.46 7.24 -3.27
C PHE A 47 -11.87 6.83 -3.66
N ASN A 48 -12.13 5.52 -3.70
CA ASN A 48 -13.47 4.97 -3.83
C ASN A 48 -13.46 3.58 -3.23
N MET A 49 -14.21 3.40 -2.14
CA MET A 49 -14.34 2.13 -1.45
C MET A 49 -15.83 1.81 -1.32
N GLY A 50 -16.36 1.03 -2.27
CA GLY A 50 -17.78 0.71 -2.30
C GLY A 50 -18.70 1.95 -2.32
N GLY A 51 -18.27 3.05 -2.94
CA GLY A 51 -19.00 4.33 -2.99
C GLY A 51 -18.63 5.36 -1.92
N THR A 52 -17.85 4.99 -0.88
CA THR A 52 -17.27 5.99 0.03
C THR A 52 -16.07 6.65 -0.66
N LEU A 53 -16.18 7.95 -0.93
CA LEU A 53 -15.18 8.73 -1.68
C LEU A 53 -14.20 9.52 -0.80
N ASN A 54 -14.37 9.45 0.53
CA ASN A 54 -13.51 10.09 1.52
C ASN A 54 -12.76 9.02 2.33
N PHE A 55 -11.44 9.08 2.30
CA PHE A 55 -10.57 8.08 2.93
C PHE A 55 -10.69 8.10 4.45
N GLU A 56 -10.66 9.28 5.06
CA GLU A 56 -10.70 9.44 6.52
C GLU A 56 -12.01 8.91 7.10
N GLN A 57 -13.13 9.25 6.47
CA GLN A 57 -14.46 8.75 6.82
C GLN A 57 -14.50 7.22 6.73
N TRP A 58 -13.91 6.63 5.69
CA TRP A 58 -13.84 5.17 5.56
C TRP A 58 -12.97 4.54 6.66
N ALA A 59 -11.80 5.12 6.94
CA ALA A 59 -10.89 4.62 7.99
C ALA A 59 -11.56 4.67 9.37
N GLU A 60 -12.22 5.77 9.71
CA GLU A 60 -12.96 5.93 10.97
C GLU A 60 -14.15 4.98 11.07
N ALA A 61 -14.95 4.85 10.02
CA ALA A 61 -16.14 4.01 10.02
C ALA A 61 -15.81 2.50 10.10
N THR A 62 -14.68 2.08 9.55
CA THR A 62 -14.28 0.66 9.50
C THR A 62 -13.26 0.27 10.56
N GLY A 63 -12.59 1.24 11.16
CA GLY A 63 -11.44 1.01 12.05
C GLY A 63 -10.17 0.57 11.32
N GLN A 64 -10.17 0.55 9.98
CA GLN A 64 -8.99 0.23 9.18
C GLN A 64 -8.04 1.43 9.12
N GLU A 65 -6.76 1.17 8.89
CA GLU A 65 -5.72 2.19 8.82
C GLU A 65 -5.59 3.04 10.10
N LEU A 66 -6.09 2.52 11.23
CA LEU A 66 -5.95 3.12 12.55
C LEU A 66 -4.85 2.41 13.36
N TRP A 67 -3.98 3.21 13.98
CA TRP A 67 -3.02 2.73 14.96
C TRP A 67 -2.95 3.69 16.14
N LYS A 68 -3.07 3.17 17.37
CA LYS A 68 -3.10 3.96 18.61
C LYS A 68 -4.13 5.12 18.56
N GLY A 69 -5.29 4.84 17.96
CA GLY A 69 -6.41 5.80 17.84
C GLY A 69 -6.19 6.90 16.80
N LYS A 70 -5.18 6.80 15.94
CA LYS A 70 -4.91 7.77 14.87
C LYS A 70 -4.95 7.10 13.51
N ILE A 71 -5.44 7.81 12.50
CA ILE A 71 -5.30 7.40 11.10
C ILE A 71 -3.81 7.45 10.74
N VAL A 72 -3.28 6.32 10.33
CA VAL A 72 -1.88 6.15 9.88
C VAL A 72 -1.78 5.72 8.42
N GLY A 73 -2.87 5.26 7.81
CA GLY A 73 -2.92 5.06 6.37
C GLY A 73 -3.03 6.37 5.59
N LEU A 74 -2.89 6.26 4.27
CA LEU A 74 -2.76 7.39 3.36
C LEU A 74 -3.70 7.25 2.16
N ASN A 75 -4.14 8.39 1.63
CA ASN A 75 -4.77 8.48 0.32
C ASN A 75 -4.06 9.55 -0.52
N VAL A 76 -2.90 9.17 -1.05
CA VAL A 76 -2.04 10.06 -1.83
C VAL A 76 -1.70 9.41 -3.16
N LYS A 77 -1.64 10.22 -4.22
CA LYS A 77 -1.20 9.76 -5.54
C LYS A 77 0.23 9.20 -5.44
N PRO A 78 0.49 7.93 -5.81
CA PRO A 78 1.79 7.32 -5.55
C PRO A 78 2.97 7.90 -6.34
N ILE A 79 2.74 8.41 -7.56
CA ILE A 79 3.80 8.89 -8.47
C ILE A 79 4.90 7.82 -8.65
N PHE A 80 4.61 6.81 -9.47
CA PHE A 80 5.60 5.81 -9.87
C PHE A 80 6.47 6.31 -11.03
N LYS A 81 7.71 5.85 -11.12
CA LYS A 81 8.66 6.20 -12.19
C LYS A 81 8.11 5.85 -13.57
N ARG A 82 7.73 4.59 -13.79
CA ARG A 82 7.38 4.04 -15.12
C ARG A 82 6.26 2.98 -15.05
N PRO A 83 5.07 3.31 -14.49
CA PRO A 83 4.04 2.31 -14.20
C PRO A 83 3.61 1.54 -15.44
N GLY A 84 3.81 0.22 -15.39
CA GLY A 84 3.50 -0.71 -16.48
C GLY A 84 4.37 -0.60 -17.75
N LYS A 85 5.46 0.19 -17.73
CA LYS A 85 6.28 0.44 -18.93
C LYS A 85 7.59 -0.36 -18.98
N THR A 86 7.99 -0.98 -17.87
CA THR A 86 9.24 -1.76 -17.81
C THR A 86 8.99 -3.18 -18.29
N VAL A 87 9.69 -3.57 -19.35
CA VAL A 87 9.66 -4.92 -19.93
C VAL A 87 11.02 -5.57 -19.69
N LEU A 88 11.03 -6.70 -19.02
CA LEU A 88 12.21 -7.54 -18.82
C LEU A 88 11.96 -8.88 -19.51
N THR A 89 12.91 -9.32 -20.32
CA THR A 89 12.90 -10.65 -20.96
C THR A 89 13.90 -11.60 -20.35
N ASP A 90 14.79 -11.09 -19.49
CA ASP A 90 15.80 -11.85 -18.75
C ASP A 90 15.51 -11.75 -17.24
N PRO A 91 15.29 -12.88 -16.54
CA PRO A 91 15.01 -12.88 -15.10
C PRO A 91 16.19 -12.40 -14.25
N THR A 92 17.42 -12.43 -14.76
CA THR A 92 18.59 -11.90 -14.03
C THR A 92 18.51 -10.38 -13.85
N LEU A 93 17.74 -9.69 -14.70
CA LEU A 93 17.51 -8.24 -14.65
C LEU A 93 16.36 -7.84 -13.72
N LEU A 94 15.78 -8.75 -12.94
CA LEU A 94 14.66 -8.44 -12.04
C LEU A 94 14.99 -7.29 -11.07
N HIS A 95 16.26 -7.19 -10.67
CA HIS A 95 16.78 -6.12 -9.83
C HIS A 95 16.74 -4.73 -10.49
N GLU A 96 16.56 -4.63 -11.81
CA GLU A 96 16.40 -3.39 -12.55
C GLU A 96 14.94 -2.97 -12.74
N TYR A 97 13.99 -3.82 -12.34
CA TYR A 97 12.57 -3.54 -12.51
C TYR A 97 12.13 -2.32 -11.70
N ASP A 98 11.69 -1.27 -12.38
CA ASP A 98 11.40 0.03 -11.78
C ASP A 98 9.98 0.54 -12.04
N ALA A 99 9.13 -0.28 -12.69
CA ALA A 99 7.81 0.18 -13.14
C ALA A 99 6.96 0.73 -11.98
N TYR A 100 7.04 0.10 -10.82
CA TYR A 100 6.30 0.48 -9.61
C TYR A 100 7.19 1.01 -8.50
N CYS A 101 8.40 1.47 -8.84
CA CYS A 101 9.20 2.23 -7.89
C CYS A 101 8.71 3.67 -7.83
N LEU A 102 8.67 4.19 -6.61
CA LEU A 102 8.29 5.57 -6.36
C LEU A 102 9.31 6.49 -7.02
N ALA A 103 8.82 7.53 -7.68
CA ALA A 103 9.67 8.60 -8.17
C ALA A 103 10.32 9.34 -7.00
N GLU A 104 11.41 10.07 -7.25
CA GLU A 104 12.15 10.75 -6.17
C GLU A 104 11.32 11.82 -5.46
N ASP A 105 10.43 12.46 -6.21
CA ASP A 105 9.47 13.47 -5.79
C ASP A 105 8.16 12.88 -5.27
N SER A 106 8.04 11.55 -5.22
CA SER A 106 6.84 10.91 -4.68
C SER A 106 6.66 11.28 -3.20
N PRO A 107 5.47 11.75 -2.80
CA PRO A 107 5.18 12.06 -1.41
C PRO A 107 5.19 10.83 -0.51
N LEU A 108 5.18 9.61 -1.06
CA LEU A 108 5.10 8.36 -0.31
C LEU A 108 6.46 7.74 0.04
N ARG A 109 7.56 8.23 -0.54
CA ARG A 109 8.88 7.56 -0.50
C ARG A 109 9.38 7.20 0.90
N TYR A 110 9.04 8.03 1.89
CA TYR A 110 9.43 7.87 3.30
C TYR A 110 8.24 8.04 4.25
N LYS A 111 7.05 7.57 3.85
CA LYS A 111 5.81 7.69 4.64
C LYS A 111 5.33 6.38 5.25
N GLY A 112 6.07 5.29 5.08
CA GLY A 112 5.79 4.05 5.80
C GLY A 112 6.00 4.21 7.30
N LEU A 113 5.45 3.28 8.08
CA LEU A 113 5.71 3.17 9.51
C LEU A 113 7.07 2.50 9.76
N ASP A 114 7.69 2.81 10.89
CA ASP A 114 8.83 2.03 11.40
C ASP A 114 8.28 0.75 12.04
N LEU A 115 8.26 -0.33 11.26
CA LEU A 115 7.65 -1.59 11.69
C LEU A 115 8.41 -2.27 12.82
N LYS A 116 9.72 -2.03 12.91
CA LYS A 116 10.55 -2.56 14.00
C LYS A 116 10.19 -1.86 15.30
N LYS A 117 10.12 -0.53 15.29
CA LYS A 117 9.80 0.27 16.47
C LYS A 117 8.35 0.07 16.93
N GLU A 118 7.40 0.07 16.00
CA GLU A 118 5.97 0.05 16.34
C GLU A 118 5.44 -1.35 16.65
N PHE A 119 5.99 -2.40 16.01
CA PHE A 119 5.45 -3.77 16.08
C PHE A 119 6.49 -4.84 16.40
N GLY A 120 7.78 -4.48 16.55
CA GLY A 120 8.85 -5.46 16.75
C GLY A 120 9.15 -6.31 15.50
N ILE A 121 8.66 -5.91 14.33
CA ILE A 121 8.82 -6.68 13.09
C ILE A 121 10.25 -6.49 12.56
N ARG A 122 10.96 -7.60 12.33
CA ARG A 122 12.26 -7.58 11.66
C ARG A 122 12.05 -7.21 10.19
N MET A 123 12.62 -6.07 9.78
CA MET A 123 12.64 -5.69 8.38
C MET A 123 13.55 -6.65 7.59
N PRO A 124 13.20 -6.96 6.32
CA PRO A 124 14.07 -7.74 5.47
C PRO A 124 15.37 -6.97 5.17
N ASP A 125 16.44 -7.71 4.90
CA ASP A 125 17.75 -7.12 4.60
C ASP A 125 17.80 -6.55 3.16
N GLN A 126 16.81 -6.90 2.33
CA GLN A 126 16.68 -6.48 0.93
C GLN A 126 15.23 -6.19 0.56
N ASN A 127 15.02 -5.22 -0.31
CA ASN A 127 13.75 -4.94 -0.99
C ASN A 127 13.66 -5.73 -2.31
N PHE A 128 12.63 -5.47 -3.12
CA PHE A 128 12.41 -6.18 -4.39
C PHE A 128 13.60 -6.12 -5.36
N ASN A 129 14.34 -5.01 -5.39
CA ASN A 129 15.50 -4.79 -6.25
C ASN A 129 16.82 -5.26 -5.62
N GLY A 130 16.80 -5.93 -4.47
CA GLY A 130 18.01 -6.38 -3.77
C GLY A 130 18.73 -5.30 -2.96
N CYS A 131 18.14 -4.10 -2.82
CA CYS A 131 18.71 -2.98 -2.06
C CYS A 131 18.25 -3.01 -0.59
N MET A 132 19.08 -2.52 0.33
CA MET A 132 18.67 -2.34 1.73
C MET A 132 17.49 -1.35 1.80
N PRO A 133 16.35 -1.73 2.41
CA PRO A 133 15.20 -0.84 2.54
C PRO A 133 15.50 0.29 3.54
N ALA A 134 14.98 1.49 3.28
CA ALA A 134 15.07 2.57 4.26
C ALA A 134 14.07 2.33 5.40
N THR A 135 14.39 2.85 6.58
CA THR A 135 13.40 3.01 7.66
C THR A 135 12.32 3.94 7.11
N TYR A 136 11.04 3.56 7.19
CA TYR A 136 9.89 4.27 6.58
C TYR A 136 9.65 4.07 5.08
N THR A 137 10.29 3.11 4.41
CA THR A 137 9.92 2.77 3.02
C THR A 137 8.48 2.24 2.94
N MET A 138 7.75 2.71 1.92
CA MET A 138 6.45 2.20 1.52
C MET A 138 6.56 1.55 0.14
N GLY A 139 5.84 0.45 -0.07
CA GLY A 139 5.90 -0.33 -1.31
C GLY A 139 7.13 -1.23 -1.40
N ALA A 140 7.39 -1.73 -2.61
CA ALA A 140 8.34 -2.82 -2.83
C ALA A 140 9.79 -2.34 -3.13
N CYS A 141 9.97 -1.07 -3.48
CA CYS A 141 11.26 -0.55 -3.94
C CYS A 141 11.47 0.94 -3.62
N LYS A 142 12.70 1.41 -3.89
CA LYS A 142 13.24 2.73 -3.49
C LYS A 142 13.10 3.82 -4.58
#